data_AF-A0A285KJR0-F1
#
_entry.id   AF-A0A285KJR0-F1
#
_cell.length_a   1.000
_cell.length_b   1.000
_cell.length_c   1.000
_cell.angle_alpha   90.00
_cell.angle_beta   90.00
_cell.angle_gamma   90.00
#
_symmetry.space_group_name_H-M   'P 1'
#
loop_
_entity.id
_entity.type
_entity.pdbx_description
1 polymer ?
#
loop_
_entity_poly.entity_id
_entity_poly.type
_entity_poly.pdbx_seq_one_letter_code
_entity_poly.pdbx_strand_id
1 'polypeptide(L)'
;MKSRTVALAGVLLALAAAAIGCEPASYATRMKFLDEMAAKGIEYRTQLHAQRTSPDEAACTIGWRLLDADAPSDEEGDFRSEQWRAEVKEAYVKSCMTGEPLPKPDPSGVKARTPVPITSAVPRPRP
;
A
#
# COMPACT_ATOMS: atom_id res chain seq x y z
N MET A 1 5.13 29.96 -55.87
CA MET A 1 4.87 31.01 -54.85
C MET A 1 3.40 30.97 -54.45
N LYS A 2 3.07 30.41 -53.27
CA LYS A 2 1.81 30.75 -52.57
C LYS A 2 1.84 30.25 -51.12
N SER A 3 2.04 31.23 -50.24
CA SER A 3 1.49 31.44 -48.91
C SER A 3 1.46 30.31 -47.88
N ARG A 4 2.30 30.53 -46.85
CA ARG A 4 2.27 29.96 -45.51
C ARG A 4 0.93 30.27 -44.83
N THR A 5 0.36 29.29 -44.12
CA THR A 5 -0.69 29.52 -43.13
C THR A 5 -0.25 28.86 -41.83
N VAL A 6 0.29 29.66 -40.92
CA VAL A 6 0.61 29.27 -39.55
C VAL A 6 -0.70 29.35 -38.77
N ALA A 7 -1.27 28.21 -38.41
CA ALA A 7 -2.37 28.14 -37.47
C ALA A 7 -1.80 28.19 -36.04
N LEU A 8 -1.75 29.40 -35.49
CA LEU A 8 -1.68 29.65 -34.05
C LEU A 8 -2.99 29.17 -33.43
N ALA A 9 -3.07 27.90 -33.04
CA ALA A 9 -4.10 27.40 -32.15
C ALA A 9 -3.68 27.74 -30.70
N GLY A 10 -4.00 28.97 -30.31
CA GLY A 10 -3.92 29.39 -28.93
C GLY A 10 -5.11 28.91 -28.11
N VAL A 11 -4.84 28.78 -26.81
CA VAL A 11 -5.77 29.09 -25.71
C VAL A 11 -6.66 27.94 -25.21
N LEU A 12 -6.24 27.45 -24.04
CA LEU A 12 -7.04 27.01 -22.88
C LEU A 12 -7.87 25.73 -23.02
N LEU A 13 -7.25 24.59 -22.68
CA LEU A 13 -7.98 23.58 -21.91
C LEU A 13 -7.52 23.66 -20.45
N ALA A 14 -8.41 24.28 -19.68
CA ALA A 14 -8.56 24.24 -18.24
C ALA A 14 -7.60 23.30 -17.51
N LEU A 15 -6.69 23.90 -16.75
CA LEU A 15 -6.38 23.38 -15.43
C LEU A 15 -7.71 23.18 -14.71
N ALA A 16 -8.22 21.95 -14.76
CA ALA A 16 -9.12 21.48 -13.74
C ALA A 16 -8.32 21.54 -12.45
N ALA A 17 -8.41 22.69 -11.78
CA ALA A 17 -8.27 22.77 -10.34
C ALA A 17 -9.29 21.78 -9.77
N ALA A 18 -8.88 20.52 -9.65
CA ALA A 18 -9.50 19.61 -8.71
C ALA A 18 -9.37 20.33 -7.38
N ALA A 19 -10.51 20.85 -6.92
CA ALA A 19 -10.63 21.42 -5.60
C ALA A 19 -9.93 20.47 -4.64
N ILE A 20 -8.94 20.98 -3.93
CA ILE A 20 -8.22 20.31 -2.87
C ILE A 20 -9.18 20.27 -1.67
N GLY A 21 -10.31 19.59 -1.85
CA GLY A 21 -11.14 19.14 -0.76
C GLY A 21 -10.48 17.89 -0.24
N CYS A 22 -9.98 17.94 0.99
CA CYS A 22 -9.62 16.74 1.73
C CYS A 22 -10.91 15.98 2.04
N GLU A 23 -11.50 15.33 1.03
CA GLU A 23 -12.60 14.42 1.28
C GLU A 23 -12.00 13.14 1.89
N PRO A 24 -12.60 12.62 2.98
CA PRO A 24 -12.19 11.36 3.56
C PRO A 24 -12.29 10.26 2.50
N ALA A 25 -11.24 9.44 2.37
CA ALA A 25 -11.27 8.37 1.38
C ALA A 25 -12.34 7.35 1.75
N SER A 26 -13.17 6.99 0.76
CA SER A 26 -14.21 5.97 0.95
C SER A 26 -13.64 4.68 1.53
N TYR A 27 -14.43 3.93 2.29
CA TYR A 27 -14.04 2.61 2.80
C TYR A 27 -13.54 1.69 1.68
N ALA A 28 -14.22 1.69 0.52
CA ALA A 28 -13.79 0.91 -0.64
C ALA A 28 -12.39 1.31 -1.15
N THR A 29 -12.10 2.61 -1.17
CA THR A 29 -10.76 3.14 -1.54
C THR A 29 -9.70 2.67 -0.55
N ARG A 30 -9.97 2.74 0.75
CA ARG A 30 -9.04 2.26 1.78
C ARG A 30 -8.81 0.75 1.69
N MET A 31 -9.87 -0.04 1.51
CA MET A 31 -9.73 -1.49 1.36
C MET A 31 -8.93 -1.87 0.11
N LYS A 32 -9.15 -1.17 -1.01
CA LYS A 32 -8.35 -1.36 -2.22
C LYS A 32 -6.89 -1.01 -1.98
N PHE A 33 -6.61 0.06 -1.23
CA PHE A 33 -5.24 0.44 -0.91
C PHE A 33 -4.54 -0.61 -0.01
N LEU A 34 -5.27 -1.22 0.94
CA LEU A 34 -4.74 -2.35 1.71
C LEU A 34 -4.42 -3.55 0.82
N ASP A 35 -5.27 -3.86 -0.16
CA ASP A 35 -5.00 -4.94 -1.14
C ASP A 35 -3.75 -4.63 -1.97
N GLU A 36 -3.58 -3.38 -2.41
CA GLU A 36 -2.39 -2.92 -3.14
C GLU A 36 -1.12 -3.05 -2.31
N MET A 37 -1.17 -2.69 -1.01
CA MET A 37 -0.02 -2.85 -0.12
C MET A 37 0.32 -4.31 0.15
N ALA A 38 -0.70 -5.16 0.32
CA ALA A 38 -0.50 -6.59 0.45
C ALA A 38 0.19 -7.18 -0.79
N ALA A 39 -0.28 -6.82 -1.99
CA ALA A 39 0.32 -7.25 -3.25
C ALA A 39 1.78 -6.80 -3.38
N LYS A 40 2.09 -5.54 -3.05
CA LYS A 40 3.47 -5.02 -3.03
C LYS A 40 4.35 -5.76 -2.02
N GLY A 41 3.82 -6.12 -0.86
CA GLY A 41 4.53 -6.94 0.13
C GLY A 41 4.92 -8.31 -0.43
N ILE A 42 3.98 -9.00 -1.10
CA ILE A 42 4.22 -10.31 -1.75
C ILE A 42 5.23 -10.19 -2.89
N GLU A 43 5.17 -9.12 -3.68
CA GLU A 43 6.14 -8.84 -4.73
C GLU A 43 7.55 -8.65 -4.13
N TYR A 44 7.67 -7.86 -3.07
CA TYR A 44 8.94 -7.63 -2.41
C TYR A 44 9.52 -8.91 -1.79
N ARG A 45 8.67 -9.77 -1.22
CA ARG A 45 9.07 -11.13 -0.79
C ARG A 45 9.74 -11.90 -1.93
N THR A 46 9.16 -11.86 -3.12
CA THR A 46 9.72 -12.53 -4.30
C THR A 46 11.10 -11.96 -4.66
N GLN A 47 11.27 -10.64 -4.55
CA GLN A 47 12.57 -9.99 -4.76
C GLN A 47 13.61 -10.36 -3.69
N LEU A 48 13.20 -10.51 -2.43
CA LEU A 48 14.09 -10.97 -1.35
C LEU A 48 14.57 -12.40 -1.61
N HIS A 49 13.67 -13.31 -2.00
CA HIS A 49 14.02 -14.68 -2.36
C HIS A 49 14.97 -14.74 -3.57
N ALA A 50 14.75 -13.90 -4.59
CA ALA A 50 15.65 -13.80 -5.74
C ALA A 50 17.07 -13.37 -5.32
N GLN A 51 17.19 -12.59 -4.25
CA GLN A 51 18.45 -12.15 -3.65
C GLN A 51 18.98 -13.10 -2.57
N ARG A 52 18.38 -14.28 -2.39
CA ARG A 52 18.70 -15.24 -1.31
C ARG A 52 18.63 -14.63 0.10
N THR A 53 17.78 -13.62 0.28
CA THR A 53 17.53 -12.96 1.57
C THR A 53 16.23 -13.47 2.17
N SER A 54 16.24 -13.75 3.48
CA SER A 54 15.03 -14.19 4.18
C SER A 54 14.01 -13.04 4.30
N PRO A 55 12.72 -13.26 4.03
CA PRO A 55 11.66 -12.29 4.24
C PRO A 55 11.24 -12.24 5.72
N ASP A 56 12.18 -11.87 6.59
CA ASP A 56 11.90 -11.62 8.00
C ASP A 56 11.30 -10.22 8.23
N GLU A 57 10.87 -9.96 9.48
CA GLU A 57 10.24 -8.70 9.85
C GLU A 57 11.14 -7.47 9.58
N ALA A 58 12.46 -7.62 9.77
CA ALA A 58 13.41 -6.54 9.56
C ALA A 58 13.54 -6.20 8.07
N ALA A 59 13.74 -7.22 7.22
CA ALA A 59 13.80 -7.06 5.77
C ALA A 59 12.50 -6.48 5.20
N CYS A 60 11.36 -7.01 5.61
CA CYS A 60 10.05 -6.50 5.16
C CYS A 60 9.78 -5.07 5.67
N THR A 61 10.24 -4.70 6.87
CA THR A 61 10.14 -3.32 7.37
C THR A 61 11.04 -2.35 6.60
N ILE A 62 12.22 -2.79 6.14
CA ILE A 62 13.08 -1.99 5.24
C ILE A 62 12.36 -1.76 3.92
N GLY A 63 11.78 -2.81 3.32
CA GLY A 63 10.98 -2.68 2.09
C GLY A 63 9.84 -1.67 2.24
N TRP A 64 9.11 -1.72 3.37
CA TRP A 64 8.07 -0.73 3.68
C TRP A 64 8.61 0.71 3.72
N ARG A 65 9.76 0.93 4.37
CA ARG A 65 10.38 2.27 4.45
C ARG A 65 10.85 2.78 3.09
N LEU A 66 11.28 1.90 2.20
CA LEU A 66 11.72 2.25 0.84
C LEU A 66 10.57 2.48 -0.13
N LEU A 67 9.41 1.87 0.13
CA LEU A 67 8.24 1.99 -0.74
C LEU A 67 7.68 3.42 -0.81
N ASP A 68 7.80 4.18 0.30
CA ASP A 68 7.29 5.55 0.44
C ASP A 68 5.82 5.69 -0.05
N ALA A 69 4.96 4.79 0.45
CA ALA A 69 3.58 4.69 0.00
C ALA A 69 2.77 5.97 0.29
N ASP A 70 2.19 6.56 -0.77
CA ASP A 70 1.28 7.69 -0.65
C ASP A 70 -0.12 7.20 -0.28
N ALA A 71 -0.38 7.12 1.03
CA ALA A 71 -1.64 6.62 1.56
C ALA A 71 -2.77 7.65 1.40
N PRO A 72 -3.99 7.22 1.02
CA PRO A 72 -5.16 8.09 1.01
C PRO A 72 -5.52 8.56 2.42
N SER A 73 -6.35 9.62 2.51
CA SER A 73 -6.93 10.12 3.77
C SER A 73 -7.73 9.03 4.49
N ASP A 74 -7.88 9.14 5.81
CA ASP A 74 -8.71 8.23 6.57
C ASP A 74 -10.19 8.65 6.60
N GLU A 75 -10.99 7.92 7.37
CA GLU A 75 -12.45 8.04 7.47
C GLU A 75 -12.90 9.36 8.11
N GLU A 76 -12.06 9.98 8.94
CA GLU A 76 -12.38 11.20 9.69
C GLU A 76 -11.98 12.48 8.93
N GLY A 77 -11.40 12.34 7.74
CA GLY A 77 -10.88 13.45 6.94
C GLY A 77 -9.61 14.05 7.54
N ASP A 78 -9.10 13.44 8.60
CA ASP A 78 -7.81 13.79 9.18
C ASP A 78 -6.73 13.16 8.30
N PHE A 79 -5.74 13.96 7.94
CA PHE A 79 -4.68 13.51 7.05
C PHE A 79 -3.79 12.51 7.81
N ARG A 80 -4.14 11.23 7.72
CA ARG A 80 -3.34 10.06 8.15
C ARG A 80 -3.31 9.83 9.66
N SER A 81 -4.43 9.42 10.28
CA SER A 81 -4.40 8.87 11.64
C SER A 81 -3.31 7.80 11.77
N GLU A 82 -2.65 7.79 12.93
CA GLU A 82 -1.59 6.81 13.21
C GLU A 82 -2.09 5.37 13.08
N GLN A 83 -3.37 5.15 13.38
CA GLN A 83 -4.04 3.87 13.20
C GLN A 83 -4.09 3.45 11.73
N TRP A 84 -4.57 4.31 10.84
CA TRP A 84 -4.60 4.01 9.41
C TRP A 84 -3.20 3.69 8.87
N ARG A 85 -2.20 4.49 9.25
CA ARG A 85 -0.80 4.22 8.86
C ARG A 85 -0.29 2.87 9.37
N ALA A 86 -0.67 2.49 10.59
CA ALA A 86 -0.31 1.19 11.15
C ALA A 86 -0.97 0.04 10.38
N GLU A 87 -2.22 0.18 9.97
CA GLU A 87 -2.94 -0.84 9.19
C GLU A 87 -2.32 -1.05 7.80
N VAL A 88 -1.98 0.05 7.13
CA VAL A 88 -1.31 0.03 5.82
C VAL A 88 0.06 -0.65 5.94
N LYS A 89 0.86 -0.27 6.95
CA LYS A 89 2.15 -0.90 7.21
C LYS A 89 2.00 -2.39 7.50
N GLU A 90 1.02 -2.77 8.33
CA GLU A 90 0.77 -4.15 8.70
C GLU A 90 0.37 -5.00 7.49
N ALA A 91 -0.48 -4.48 6.60
CA ALA A 91 -0.87 -5.14 5.35
C ALA A 91 0.36 -5.45 4.48
N TYR A 92 1.28 -4.50 4.33
CA TYR A 92 2.53 -4.72 3.59
C TYR A 92 3.45 -5.74 4.28
N VAL A 93 3.81 -5.48 5.54
CA VAL A 93 4.88 -6.24 6.23
C VAL A 93 4.47 -7.69 6.42
N LYS A 94 3.24 -7.97 6.85
CA LYS A 94 2.80 -9.35 7.04
C LYS A 94 2.64 -10.08 5.72
N SER A 95 2.11 -9.44 4.67
CA SER A 95 2.02 -10.09 3.35
C SER A 95 3.41 -10.38 2.75
N CYS A 96 4.41 -9.56 3.04
CA CYS A 96 5.81 -9.84 2.71
C CYS A 96 6.35 -11.07 3.47
N MET A 97 6.08 -11.17 4.78
CA MET A 97 6.55 -12.27 5.61
C MET A 97 5.85 -13.60 5.29
N THR A 98 4.56 -13.59 4.94
CA THR A 98 3.77 -14.82 4.71
C THR A 98 3.70 -15.19 3.23
N GLY A 99 3.70 -14.22 2.32
CA GLY A 99 3.38 -14.43 0.90
C GLY A 99 1.87 -14.50 0.63
N GLU A 100 1.04 -14.15 1.60
CA GLU A 100 -0.43 -14.20 1.51
C GLU A 100 -1.05 -12.83 1.80
N PRO A 101 -2.16 -12.47 1.14
CA PRO A 101 -2.85 -11.22 1.45
C PRO A 101 -3.47 -11.25 2.85
N LEU A 102 -3.50 -10.09 3.51
CA LEU A 102 -4.13 -9.99 4.83
C LEU A 102 -5.65 -9.96 4.75
N PRO A 103 -6.36 -10.60 5.70
CA PRO A 103 -7.79 -10.40 5.87
C PRO A 103 -8.11 -8.92 6.07
N LYS A 104 -9.15 -8.43 5.38
CA LYS A 104 -9.61 -7.05 5.48
C LYS A 104 -10.21 -6.78 6.87
N PRO A 105 -10.04 -5.57 7.43
CA PRO A 105 -10.74 -5.18 8.65
C PRO A 105 -12.25 -5.17 8.42
N ASP A 106 -13.00 -5.74 9.36
CA ASP A 106 -14.46 -5.81 9.30
C ASP A 106 -15.06 -4.39 9.36
N PRO A 107 -16.03 -4.05 8.49
CA PRO A 107 -16.69 -2.74 8.50
C PRO A 107 -17.42 -2.42 9.82
N SER A 108 -17.71 -3.42 10.67
CA SER A 108 -18.32 -3.23 11.99
C SER A 108 -17.35 -2.74 13.08
N GLY A 109 -16.06 -2.54 12.76
CA GLY A 109 -15.05 -2.10 13.72
C GLY A 109 -14.59 -3.20 14.70
N VAL A 110 -15.16 -4.40 14.60
CA VAL A 110 -14.63 -5.59 15.27
C VAL A 110 -13.32 -5.94 14.58
N LYS A 111 -12.21 -5.98 15.33
CA LYS A 111 -10.92 -6.47 14.82
C LYS A 111 -11.05 -7.95 14.44
N ALA A 112 -11.62 -8.27 13.27
CA ALA A 112 -11.58 -9.59 12.65
C ALA A 112 -10.17 -9.87 12.10
N ARG A 113 -9.12 -9.52 12.85
CA ARG A 113 -7.77 -9.99 12.57
C ARG A 113 -7.66 -11.34 13.26
N THR A 114 -8.01 -12.41 12.55
CA THR A 114 -7.53 -13.74 12.95
C THR A 114 -6.01 -13.65 12.99
N PRO A 115 -5.35 -13.84 14.13
CA PRO A 115 -3.91 -13.80 14.19
C PRO A 115 -3.39 -14.89 13.25
N VAL A 116 -2.70 -14.51 12.17
CA VAL A 116 -1.91 -15.48 11.42
C VAL A 116 -0.78 -15.87 12.37
N PRO A 117 -0.71 -17.14 12.83
CA PRO A 117 0.39 -17.55 13.69
C PRO A 117 1.69 -17.36 12.92
N ILE A 118 2.59 -16.53 13.45
CA ILE A 118 3.97 -16.46 13.00
C ILE A 118 4.57 -17.81 13.37
N THR A 119 4.56 -18.75 12.43
CA THR A 119 5.19 -20.07 12.63
C THR A 119 6.70 -19.89 12.60
N SER A 120 7.25 -19.48 13.74
CA SER A 120 8.67 -19.60 14.05
C SER A 120 8.99 -21.07 14.32
N ALA A 121 8.85 -21.92 13.33
CA ALA A 121 9.24 -23.33 13.40
C ALA A 121 10.48 -23.54 12.53
N VAL A 122 11.63 -23.09 13.01
CA VAL A 122 12.91 -23.70 12.61
C VAL A 122 12.98 -25.04 13.36
N PRO A 123 12.95 -26.20 12.68
CA PRO A 123 13.18 -27.47 13.34
C PRO A 123 14.66 -27.50 13.78
N ARG A 124 14.92 -27.46 15.09
CA ARG A 124 16.26 -27.76 15.60
C ARG A 124 16.57 -29.24 15.31
N PRO A 125 17.70 -29.58 14.67
CA PRO A 125 18.17 -30.96 14.67
C PRO A 125 18.49 -31.36 16.12
N ARG A 126 17.97 -32.51 16.56
CA ARG A 126 18.31 -33.11 17.85
C ARG A 126 19.72 -33.71 17.77
N PRO A 127 20.51 -33.66 18.86
CA PRO A 127 21.77 -34.39 18.96
C PRO A 127 21.56 -35.91 18.97
#